data_AF-X6CH17-F1
#
_entry.id   AF-X6CH17-F1
#
_cell.length_a   1.000
_cell.length_b   1.000
_cell.length_c   1.000
_cell.angle_alpha   90.00
_cell.angle_beta   90.00
_cell.angle_gamma   90.00
#
_symmetry.space_group_name_H-M   'P 1'
#
loop_
_entity.id
_entity.type
_entity.pdbx_description
1 polymer ?
#
loop_
_entity_poly.entity_id
_entity_poly.type
_entity_poly.pdbx_seq_one_letter_code
_entity_poly.pdbx_strand_id
1 'polypeptide(L)'
;MIIDAGDAGTGPSDAHVVIVYFEPPQTIKIAQGENSGRKMTYWNAVTGIQTAGMWHGKAQRYELPISEIVKKGGCAVLLQSAGKDGMPGPIVGAAFIHKP
;
A
#
# COMPACT_ATOMS: atom_id res chain seq x y z
N MET A 1 -4.63 14.50 0.23
CA MET A 1 -5.52 13.34 0.46
C MET A 1 -5.56 13.06 1.94
N ILE A 2 -6.72 12.68 2.46
CA ILE A 2 -6.93 12.42 3.89
C ILE A 2 -7.09 10.91 4.09
N ILE A 3 -6.40 10.37 5.10
CA ILE A 3 -6.58 9.01 5.61
C ILE A 3 -6.98 9.13 7.08
N ASP A 4 -8.10 8.50 7.44
CA ASP A 4 -8.56 8.41 8.82
C ASP A 4 -8.35 6.98 9.33
N ALA A 5 -7.56 6.82 10.38
CA ALA A 5 -7.44 5.58 11.14
C ALA A 5 -8.30 5.70 12.41
N GLY A 6 -9.13 4.71 12.71
CA GLY A 6 -10.00 4.68 13.89
C GLY A 6 -9.24 4.32 15.18
N ASP A 7 -9.98 4.10 16.27
CA ASP A 7 -9.42 3.52 17.49
C ASP A 7 -9.20 2.01 17.34
N ALA A 8 -8.14 1.47 17.97
CA ALA A 8 -7.81 0.05 17.93
C ALA A 8 -8.84 -0.83 18.65
N GLY A 9 -9.60 -0.27 19.59
CA GLY A 9 -10.39 -1.07 20.54
C GLY A 9 -9.47 -2.01 21.32
N THR A 10 -9.67 -3.33 21.14
CA THR A 10 -8.84 -4.39 21.73
C THR A 10 -7.77 -4.93 20.78
N GLY A 11 -7.63 -4.36 19.58
CA GLY A 11 -6.64 -4.75 18.59
C GLY A 11 -5.24 -4.20 18.86
N PRO A 12 -4.25 -4.51 17.99
CA PRO A 12 -2.91 -3.98 18.09
C PRO A 12 -2.92 -2.45 18.11
N SER A 13 -2.15 -1.85 19.02
CA SER A 13 -2.08 -0.40 19.17
C SER A 13 -0.92 0.24 18.41
N ASP A 14 0.14 -0.50 18.07
CA ASP A 14 1.29 0.07 17.36
C ASP A 14 1.34 -0.41 15.91
N ALA A 15 1.11 0.51 14.98
CA ALA A 15 1.14 0.24 13.55
C ALA A 15 1.77 1.37 12.75
N HIS A 16 2.26 1.01 11.57
CA HIS A 16 2.71 1.92 10.54
C HIS A 16 1.58 2.18 9.55
N VAL A 17 1.39 3.44 9.19
CA VAL A 17 0.65 3.80 7.98
C VAL A 17 1.61 3.67 6.81
N VAL A 18 1.40 2.66 5.98
CA VAL A 18 2.25 2.32 4.84
C VAL A 18 1.51 2.62 3.55
N ILE A 19 2.16 3.35 2.64
CA ILE A 19 1.68 3.60 1.30
C ILE A 19 2.40 2.65 0.35
N VAL A 20 1.63 1.93 -0.45
CA VAL A 20 2.13 1.02 -1.49
C VAL A 20 1.73 1.58 -2.84
N TYR A 21 2.70 2.05 -3.60
CA TYR A 21 2.51 2.57 -4.96
C TYR A 21 2.56 1.44 -5.97
N PHE A 22 1.66 1.44 -6.94
CA PHE A 22 1.64 0.43 -7.99
C PHE A 22 1.19 0.96 -9.34
N GLU A 23 1.68 0.33 -10.39
CA GLU A 23 1.31 0.63 -11.77
C GLU A 23 -0.09 0.10 -12.11
N PRO A 24 -0.80 0.78 -13.05
CA PRO A 24 -2.04 0.27 -13.60
C PRO A 24 -1.77 -1.04 -14.37
N PRO A 25 -2.82 -1.77 -14.77
CA PRO A 25 -2.66 -3.04 -15.47
C PRO A 25 -1.82 -2.90 -16.73
N GLN A 26 -0.75 -3.69 -16.83
CA GLN A 26 0.15 -3.70 -17.99
C GLN A 26 0.21 -5.08 -18.62
N THR A 27 -0.07 -5.14 -19.92
CA THR A 27 0.14 -6.35 -20.71
C THR A 27 1.55 -6.33 -21.32
N ILE A 28 2.39 -7.26 -20.91
CA ILE A 28 3.74 -7.43 -21.46
C ILE A 28 3.83 -8.69 -22.31
N LYS A 29 4.75 -8.69 -23.28
CA LYS A 29 5.16 -9.88 -24.02
C LYS A 29 6.34 -10.53 -23.29
N ILE A 30 6.21 -11.81 -22.95
CA ILE A 30 7.28 -12.55 -22.30
C ILE A 30 8.38 -12.86 -23.33
N ALA A 31 9.60 -12.40 -23.05
CA ALA A 31 10.71 -12.48 -23.99
C ALA A 31 11.38 -13.86 -24.06
N GLN A 32 11.49 -14.56 -22.91
CA GLN A 32 12.27 -15.80 -22.79
C GLN A 32 11.66 -16.75 -21.74
N GLY A 33 12.13 -18.00 -21.74
CA GLY A 33 11.68 -19.07 -20.85
C GLY A 33 10.46 -19.84 -21.38
N GLU A 34 9.91 -20.73 -20.55
CA GLU A 34 8.78 -21.62 -20.91
C GLU A 34 7.51 -20.85 -21.31
N ASN A 35 7.38 -19.59 -20.88
CA ASN A 35 6.27 -18.72 -21.23
C ASN A 35 6.55 -17.79 -22.41
N SER A 36 7.68 -17.94 -23.10
CA SER A 36 8.09 -17.07 -24.21
C SER A 36 7.01 -16.97 -25.30
N GLY A 37 6.81 -15.76 -25.83
CA GLY A 37 5.81 -15.47 -26.86
C GLY A 37 4.39 -15.24 -26.33
N ARG A 38 4.11 -15.60 -25.07
CA ARG A 38 2.82 -15.31 -24.42
C ARG A 38 2.72 -13.83 -24.03
N LYS A 39 1.49 -13.33 -24.01
CA LYS A 39 1.15 -12.03 -23.39
C LYS A 39 0.55 -12.28 -22.02
N MET A 40 1.01 -11.54 -21.01
CA MET A 40 0.50 -11.63 -19.65
C MET A 40 0.18 -10.24 -19.13
N THR A 41 -0.95 -10.10 -18.43
CA THR A 41 -1.35 -8.85 -17.81
C THR A 41 -1.00 -8.87 -16.34
N TYR A 42 -0.13 -7.96 -15.91
CA TYR A 42 0.22 -7.74 -14.51
C TYR A 42 -0.69 -6.65 -13.95
N TRP A 43 -1.31 -6.91 -12.82
CA TRP A 43 -2.19 -5.97 -12.12
C TRP A 43 -1.48 -5.49 -10.85
N ASN A 44 -1.54 -4.19 -10.59
CA ASN A 44 -1.01 -3.55 -9.38
C ASN A 44 0.46 -3.92 -9.12
N ALA A 45 1.30 -3.85 -10.16
CA ALA A 45 2.73 -4.09 -10.01
C ALA A 45 3.33 -3.02 -9.08
N VAL A 46 3.77 -3.42 -7.89
CA VAL A 46 4.28 -2.50 -6.85
C VAL A 46 5.58 -1.86 -7.32
N THR A 47 5.63 -0.53 -7.30
CA THR A 47 6.80 0.26 -7.70
C THR A 47 7.47 1.02 -6.57
N GLY A 48 6.87 1.02 -5.37
CA GLY A 48 7.46 1.65 -4.20
C GLY A 48 6.62 1.44 -2.94
N ILE A 49 7.29 1.47 -1.80
CA ILE A 49 6.69 1.38 -0.47
C ILE A 49 7.25 2.53 0.37
N GLN A 50 6.37 3.23 1.09
CA GLN A 50 6.74 4.36 1.94
C GLN A 50 5.95 4.33 3.23
N THR A 51 6.62 4.53 4.37
CA THR A 51 5.95 4.75 5.65
C THR A 51 5.57 6.22 5.78
N ALA A 52 4.27 6.49 5.90
CA ALA A 52 3.71 7.82 6.04
C ALA A 52 3.65 8.31 7.49
N GLY A 53 3.60 7.38 8.45
CA GLY A 53 3.53 7.73 9.87
C GLY A 53 3.31 6.54 10.79
N MET A 54 3.32 6.83 12.08
CA MET A 54 3.00 5.89 13.16
C MET A 54 1.57 6.14 13.66
N TRP A 55 0.85 5.06 13.92
CA TRP A 55 -0.44 5.06 14.59
C TRP A 55 -0.31 4.29 15.91
N HIS A 56 -0.77 4.91 16.99
CA HIS A 56 -0.65 4.39 18.36
C HIS A 56 -2.01 3.98 18.95
N GLY A 57 -2.89 3.43 18.11
CA GLY A 57 -4.13 2.81 18.56
C GLY A 57 -5.28 3.76 18.84
N LYS A 58 -5.07 5.06 18.61
CA LYS A 58 -6.08 6.12 18.77
C LYS A 58 -6.47 6.70 17.43
N ALA A 59 -7.72 7.15 17.32
CA ALA A 59 -8.21 7.79 16.12
C ALA A 59 -7.27 8.92 15.67
N GLN A 60 -6.78 8.85 14.44
CA GLN A 60 -5.78 9.77 13.92
C GLN A 60 -5.99 10.02 12.42
N ARG A 61 -5.81 11.28 12.03
CA ARG A 61 -5.89 11.75 10.65
C ARG A 61 -4.48 11.96 10.08
N TYR A 62 -4.27 11.50 8.86
CA TYR A 62 -3.04 11.70 8.10
C TYR A 62 -3.33 12.44 6.80
N GLU A 63 -2.50 13.43 6.49
CA GLU A 63 -2.58 14.19 5.27
C GLU A 63 -1.41 13.86 4.35
N LEU A 64 -1.72 13.38 3.15
CA LEU A 64 -0.75 13.03 2.13
C LEU A 64 -0.81 13.96 0.92
N PRO A 65 0.34 14.44 0.39
CA PRO A 65 0.37 15.21 -0.84
C PRO A 65 -0.13 14.38 -2.03
N ILE A 66 -1.16 14.88 -2.72
CA ILE A 66 -1.73 14.20 -3.91
C ILE A 66 -0.70 14.04 -5.03
N SER A 67 0.28 14.95 -5.10
CA SER A 67 1.38 14.91 -6.07
C SER A 67 2.24 13.64 -5.99
N GLU A 68 2.36 13.01 -4.82
CA GLU A 68 3.09 11.75 -4.67
C GLU A 68 2.28 10.56 -5.19
N ILE A 69 0.96 10.58 -5.01
CA ILE A 69 0.02 9.53 -5.43
C ILE A 69 -0.18 9.54 -6.96
N VAL A 70 -0.36 10.72 -7.56
CA VAL A 70 -0.74 10.87 -8.98
C VAL A 70 0.34 10.39 -9.95
N LYS A 71 1.63 10.42 -9.55
CA LYS A 71 2.76 10.03 -10.40
C LYS A 71 2.88 8.53 -10.65
N LYS A 72 2.23 7.67 -9.85
CA LYS A 72 2.52 6.23 -9.83
C LYS A 72 1.44 5.31 -10.38
N GLY A 73 0.30 5.84 -10.84
CA GLY A 73 -0.82 5.04 -11.37
C GLY A 73 -1.93 4.88 -10.36
N GLY A 74 -1.63 4.22 -9.23
CA GLY A 74 -2.50 4.14 -8.04
C GLY A 74 -1.69 3.84 -6.78
N CYS A 75 -2.37 3.80 -5.63
CA CYS A 75 -1.76 3.31 -4.40
C CYS A 75 -2.75 2.61 -3.48
N ALA A 76 -2.22 1.82 -2.55
CA ALA A 76 -2.93 1.29 -1.41
C ALA A 76 -2.34 1.88 -0.13
N VAL A 77 -3.19 2.04 0.88
CA VAL A 77 -2.80 2.43 2.23
C VAL A 77 -3.03 1.23 3.12
N LEU A 78 -2.01 0.85 3.89
CA LEU A 78 -2.05 -0.24 4.84
C LEU A 78 -1.81 0.33 6.24
N LEU A 79 -2.61 -0.08 7.20
CA LEU A 79 -2.31 0.06 8.61
C LEU A 79 -1.71 -1.26 9.07
N GLN A 80 -0.39 -1.31 9.22
CA GLN A 80 0.35 -2.55 9.43
C GLN A 80 1.03 -2.54 10.79
N SER A 81 0.69 -3.50 11.65
CA SER A 81 1.26 -3.55 12.99
C SER A 81 2.77 -3.77 12.96
N ALA A 82 3.48 -3.28 13.99
CA ALA A 82 4.87 -3.67 14.18
C ALA A 82 4.94 -5.15 14.61
N GLY A 83 5.67 -5.96 13.85
CA GLY A 83 5.97 -7.35 14.22
C GLY A 83 7.16 -7.41 15.18
N LYS A 84 7.51 -8.64 15.59
CA LYS A 84 8.71 -8.87 16.39
C LYS A 84 9.95 -8.39 15.63
N ASP A 85 10.90 -7.80 16.34
CA ASP A 85 12.21 -7.41 15.81
C ASP A 85 12.18 -6.40 14.66
N GLY A 86 11.12 -5.58 14.57
CA GLY A 86 10.99 -4.56 13.53
C GLY A 86 10.52 -5.09 12.17
N MET A 87 10.18 -6.38 12.08
CA MET A 87 9.56 -6.96 10.89
C MET A 87 8.11 -6.49 10.73
N PRO A 88 7.58 -6.41 9.51
CA PRO A 88 6.17 -6.08 9.32
C PRO A 88 5.25 -7.16 9.94
N GLY A 89 4.32 -6.74 10.79
CA GLY A 89 3.29 -7.60 11.38
C GLY A 89 2.02 -7.66 10.52
N PRO A 90 0.92 -8.19 11.09
CA PRO A 90 -0.38 -8.22 10.45
C PRO A 90 -0.85 -6.85 9.94
N ILE A 91 -1.54 -6.85 8.79
CA ILE A 91 -2.27 -5.69 8.30
C ILE A 91 -3.62 -5.65 9.03
N VAL A 92 -3.84 -4.61 9.81
CA VAL A 92 -5.05 -4.42 10.64
C VAL A 92 -6.07 -3.47 10.00
N GLY A 93 -5.70 -2.82 8.89
CA GLY A 93 -6.58 -2.02 8.07
C GLY A 93 -5.99 -1.78 6.68
N ALA A 94 -6.84 -1.60 5.68
CA ALA A 94 -6.39 -1.30 4.32
C ALA A 94 -7.43 -0.47 3.55
N ALA A 95 -6.95 0.38 2.65
CA ALA A 95 -7.78 1.13 1.71
C ALA A 95 -7.09 1.20 0.34
N PHE A 96 -7.89 1.20 -0.72
CA PHE A 96 -7.41 1.42 -2.09
C PHE A 96 -7.67 2.86 -2.53
N ILE A 97 -6.71 3.40 -3.27
CA ILE A 97 -6.79 4.71 -3.89
C ILE A 97 -6.52 4.51 -5.37
N HIS A 98 -7.60 4.38 -6.14
CA HIS A 98 -7.53 4.41 -7.59
C HIS A 98 -7.74 5.84 -8.09
N LYS A 99 -7.07 6.20 -9.19
CA LYS A 99 -7.58 7.30 -10.02
C LYS A 99 -8.98 6.89 -10.52
N PRO A 100 -9.97 7.79 -10.50
CA PRO A 100 -11.17 7.59 -11.32
C PRO A 100 -10.82 7.51 -12.81
#